data_AF-A0A3P1BS70-F1
#
_entry.id   AF-A0A3P1BS70-F1
#
_cell.length_a   1.000
_cell.length_b   1.000
_cell.length_c   1.000
_cell.angle_alpha   90.00
_cell.angle_beta   90.00
_cell.angle_gamma   90.00
#
_symmetry.space_group_name_H-M   'P 1'
#
loop_
_entity.id
_entity.type
_entity.pdbx_description
1 polymer ?
#
loop_
_entity_poly.entity_id
_entity_poly.type
_entity_poly.pdbx_seq_one_letter_code
_entity_poly.pdbx_strand_id
1 'polypeptide(L)'
;MFENDNIRNSLIEAGIPSDLAGKIADSYLPCYQIIPLGEEDYSTLGNSRAGGFPDLPPNIEWPIGEDGINLYFVAQINLADLSENVIPFLPKNGILYFFINQWLWQDNKVVYFDGDLSQLKKAEIAHPSEKEHFNLPNGSCRITFQLAPTVNFLLDYFTGKATDNFKLYDYYYPTVQQVVPYLKSKIGGRTQYPPGYEAIEYFNKNDAPDYIVDIFKWHVLLHFETDFGDIDSFYWVDGRTLLYGINEENLKALDFSQVYSGISEE
;
A
#
# COMPACT_ATOMS: atom_id res chain seq x y z
N MET A 1 2.20 15.46 14.88
CA MET A 1 1.05 14.57 14.64
C MET A 1 -0.12 15.42 14.17
N PHE A 2 -0.76 15.08 13.05
CA PHE A 2 -1.96 15.78 12.60
C PHE A 2 -3.14 15.31 13.45
N GLU A 3 -3.53 16.08 14.46
CA GLU A 3 -4.71 15.78 15.27
C GLU A 3 -6.00 16.08 14.47
N ASN A 4 -7.06 15.29 14.71
CA ASN A 4 -8.34 15.45 14.00
C ASN A 4 -8.87 16.89 14.05
N ASP A 5 -8.72 17.56 15.20
CA ASP A 5 -9.14 18.95 15.37
C ASP A 5 -8.39 19.93 14.46
N ASN A 6 -7.09 19.70 14.23
CA ASN A 6 -6.29 20.53 13.33
C ASN A 6 -6.73 20.35 11.87
N ILE A 7 -7.02 19.11 11.45
CA ILE A 7 -7.54 18.81 10.10
C ILE A 7 -8.91 19.47 9.92
N ARG A 8 -9.81 19.29 10.90
CA ARG A 8 -11.15 19.89 10.87
C ARG A 8 -11.10 21.40 10.75
N ASN A 9 -10.31 22.08 11.57
CA ASN A 9 -10.20 23.54 11.55
C ASN A 9 -9.64 24.04 10.22
N SER A 10 -8.58 23.40 9.71
CA SER A 10 -7.99 23.75 8.40
C SER A 10 -9.00 23.59 7.25
N LEU A 11 -9.82 22.54 7.27
CA LEU A 11 -10.89 22.34 6.29
C LEU A 11 -11.96 23.43 6.37
N ILE A 12 -12.37 23.83 7.58
CA ILE A 12 -13.35 24.91 7.79
C ILE A 12 -12.79 26.25 7.27
N GLU A 13 -11.53 26.56 7.58
CA GLU A 13 -10.84 27.75 7.12
C GLU A 13 -10.71 27.79 5.59
N ALA A 14 -10.52 26.62 4.96
CA ALA A 14 -10.49 26.47 3.50
C ALA A 14 -11.89 26.55 2.84
N GLY A 15 -12.96 26.71 3.62
CA GLY A 15 -14.32 26.90 3.13
C GLY A 15 -15.18 25.63 3.08
N ILE A 16 -14.72 24.51 3.65
CA ILE A 16 -15.53 23.30 3.78
C ILE A 16 -16.58 23.51 4.90
N PRO A 17 -17.88 23.22 4.66
CA PRO A 17 -18.90 23.29 5.70
C PRO A 17 -18.53 22.47 6.94
N SER A 18 -18.73 23.02 8.15
CA SER A 18 -18.32 22.41 9.42
C SER A 18 -18.74 20.94 9.59
N ASP A 19 -19.97 20.59 9.20
CA ASP A 19 -20.47 19.21 9.31
C ASP A 19 -19.72 18.25 8.38
N LEU A 20 -19.37 18.70 7.17
CA LEU A 20 -18.58 17.93 6.22
C LEU A 20 -17.12 17.85 6.68
N ALA A 21 -16.54 18.97 7.14
CA ALA A 21 -15.19 19.01 7.68
C ALA A 21 -15.01 18.07 8.88
N GLY A 22 -16.00 18.01 9.78
CA GLY A 22 -16.00 17.08 10.91
C GLY A 22 -15.98 15.63 10.45
N LYS A 23 -16.87 15.26 9.52
CA LYS A 23 -16.91 13.91 8.95
C LYS A 23 -15.59 13.49 8.29
N ILE A 24 -14.97 14.37 7.51
CA ILE A 24 -13.66 14.11 6.89
C ILE A 24 -12.59 13.91 7.96
N ALA A 25 -12.52 14.80 8.95
CA ALA A 25 -11.55 14.70 10.03
C ALA A 25 -11.73 13.44 10.89
N ASP A 26 -12.97 13.00 11.14
CA ASP A 26 -13.26 11.77 11.89
C ASP A 26 -12.78 10.51 11.17
N SER A 27 -12.56 10.58 9.86
CA SER A 27 -12.03 9.47 9.06
C SER A 27 -10.50 9.37 9.06
N TYR A 28 -9.82 10.34 9.71
CA TYR A 28 -8.37 10.43 9.78
C TYR A 28 -7.72 9.11 10.15
N LEU A 29 -6.66 8.78 9.42
CA LEU A 29 -5.75 7.71 9.78
C LEU A 29 -4.31 8.13 9.41
N PRO A 30 -3.34 8.00 10.33
CA PRO A 30 -1.94 8.21 10.00
C PRO A 30 -1.43 7.12 9.06
N CYS A 31 -0.46 7.49 8.24
CA CYS A 31 0.26 6.57 7.37
C CYS A 31 1.73 7.00 7.24
N TYR A 32 2.48 6.20 6.49
CA TYR A 32 3.80 6.57 6.00
C TYR A 32 3.70 6.84 4.50
N GLN A 33 3.87 8.10 4.10
CA GLN A 33 4.12 8.42 2.70
C GLN A 33 5.49 7.85 2.33
N ILE A 34 5.58 7.25 1.16
CA ILE A 34 6.82 6.70 0.62
C ILE A 34 7.49 7.78 -0.21
N ILE A 35 8.73 8.10 0.16
CA ILE A 35 9.53 9.17 -0.45
C ILE A 35 10.71 8.53 -1.18
N PRO A 36 10.90 8.80 -2.47
CA PRO A 36 12.05 8.28 -3.17
C PRO A 36 13.34 9.02 -2.82
N LEU A 37 14.44 8.26 -2.82
CA LEU A 37 15.79 8.76 -2.60
C LEU A 37 16.68 8.65 -3.85
N GLY A 38 16.15 8.10 -4.95
CA GLY A 38 16.88 7.86 -6.21
C GLY A 38 17.24 6.40 -6.44
N GLU A 39 18.10 6.14 -7.42
CA GLU A 39 18.46 4.78 -7.85
C GLU A 39 19.07 3.94 -6.70
N GLU A 40 18.74 2.65 -6.68
CA GLU A 40 19.33 1.67 -5.77
C GLU A 40 20.70 1.21 -6.27
N ASP A 41 21.70 1.28 -5.37
CA ASP A 41 23.08 0.90 -5.64
C ASP A 41 23.49 -0.43 -4.99
N TYR A 42 22.60 -1.04 -4.21
CA TYR A 42 22.78 -2.31 -3.51
C TYR A 42 23.98 -2.33 -2.55
N SER A 43 24.43 -1.16 -2.09
CA SER A 43 25.55 -1.03 -1.14
C SER A 43 25.19 -1.42 0.29
N THR A 44 23.90 -1.39 0.63
CA THR A 44 23.38 -1.69 1.97
C THR A 44 22.37 -2.83 1.86
N LEU A 45 22.58 -3.91 2.62
CA LEU A 45 21.64 -5.03 2.66
C LEU A 45 20.46 -4.69 3.57
N GLY A 46 19.26 -5.08 3.14
CA GLY A 46 18.05 -4.96 3.94
C GLY A 46 17.50 -3.55 4.06
N ASN A 47 17.97 -2.56 3.29
CA ASN A 47 17.32 -1.25 3.24
C ASN A 47 15.98 -1.31 2.49
N SER A 48 15.11 -0.34 2.73
CA SER A 48 13.86 -0.24 1.98
C SER A 48 14.09 0.20 0.53
N ARG A 49 13.42 -0.48 -0.41
CA ARG A 49 13.49 -0.19 -1.85
C ARG A 49 12.21 -0.61 -2.59
N ALA A 50 11.95 0.05 -3.71
CA ALA A 50 10.94 -0.31 -4.69
C ALA A 50 11.62 -0.76 -6.00
N GLY A 51 11.15 -1.85 -6.59
CA GLY A 51 11.72 -2.45 -7.80
C GLY A 51 13.12 -3.04 -7.63
N GLY A 52 13.64 -3.65 -8.69
CA GLY A 52 14.95 -4.30 -8.69
C GLY A 52 14.94 -5.69 -8.06
N PHE A 53 15.87 -5.94 -7.13
CA PHE A 53 16.08 -7.24 -6.51
C PHE A 53 15.94 -7.20 -4.98
N PRO A 54 15.27 -8.17 -4.36
CA PRO A 54 15.21 -8.28 -2.90
C PRO A 54 16.54 -8.77 -2.32
N ASP A 55 16.78 -8.44 -1.05
CA ASP A 55 17.78 -9.11 -0.23
C ASP A 55 17.09 -10.21 0.57
N LEU A 56 17.09 -11.44 0.08
CA LEU A 56 16.45 -12.57 0.75
C LEU A 56 17.41 -13.29 1.71
N PRO A 57 16.94 -13.78 2.86
CA PRO A 57 17.71 -14.70 3.68
C PRO A 57 17.79 -16.08 3.00
N PRO A 58 18.80 -16.91 3.33
CA PRO A 58 19.05 -18.18 2.64
C PRO A 58 17.95 -19.23 2.76
N ASN A 59 17.02 -19.05 3.71
CA ASN A 59 15.91 -19.97 3.99
C ASN A 59 14.58 -19.52 3.35
N ILE A 60 14.55 -18.38 2.66
CA ILE A 60 13.37 -17.93 1.92
C ILE A 60 13.62 -18.20 0.43
N GLU A 61 12.89 -19.15 -0.11
CA GLU A 61 12.87 -19.40 -1.55
C GLU A 61 12.16 -18.26 -2.29
N TRP A 62 12.53 -18.08 -3.55
CA TRP A 62 11.86 -17.10 -4.41
C TRP A 62 10.37 -17.47 -4.56
N PRO A 63 9.41 -16.57 -4.31
CA PRO A 63 8.00 -16.90 -4.42
C PRO A 63 7.59 -17.28 -5.85
N ILE A 64 6.89 -18.41 -5.98
CA ILE A 64 6.35 -18.93 -7.24
C ILE A 64 4.83 -18.76 -7.23
N GLY A 65 4.25 -18.29 -8.34
CA GLY A 65 2.81 -18.15 -8.55
C GLY A 65 2.11 -19.49 -8.78
N GLU A 66 0.79 -19.46 -8.84
CA GLU A 66 -0.04 -20.64 -9.15
C GLU A 66 0.21 -21.19 -10.55
N ASP A 67 0.66 -20.35 -11.48
CA ASP A 67 1.10 -20.73 -12.83
C ASP A 67 2.46 -21.47 -12.86
N GLY A 68 3.13 -21.60 -11.71
CA GLY A 68 4.45 -22.21 -11.60
C GLY A 68 5.59 -21.29 -12.06
N ILE A 69 5.32 -20.01 -12.29
CA ILE A 69 6.31 -19.00 -12.70
C ILE A 69 6.75 -18.21 -11.47
N ASN A 70 8.02 -17.83 -11.42
CA ASN A 70 8.52 -16.93 -10.39
C ASN A 70 7.76 -15.59 -10.42
N LEU A 71 7.23 -15.19 -9.26
CA LEU A 71 6.60 -13.89 -9.10
C LEU A 71 7.65 -12.77 -9.23
N TYR A 72 7.21 -11.59 -9.65
CA TYR A 72 8.11 -10.45 -9.80
C TYR A 72 8.21 -9.67 -8.51
N PHE A 73 9.41 -9.19 -8.20
CA PHE A 73 9.63 -8.37 -7.02
C PHE A 73 9.07 -6.95 -7.21
N VAL A 74 8.33 -6.48 -6.20
CA VAL A 74 7.72 -5.15 -6.18
C VAL A 74 8.47 -4.22 -5.24
N ALA A 75 8.65 -4.63 -3.99
CA ALA A 75 9.26 -3.80 -2.97
C ALA A 75 9.76 -4.64 -1.78
N GLN A 76 10.73 -4.10 -1.08
CA GLN A 76 11.22 -4.57 0.20
C GLN A 76 11.12 -3.41 1.18
N ILE A 77 10.44 -3.61 2.30
CA ILE A 77 10.23 -2.61 3.34
C ILE A 77 10.86 -3.12 4.63
N ASN A 78 11.92 -2.45 5.08
CA ASN A 78 12.45 -2.68 6.42
C ASN A 78 11.59 -1.92 7.42
N LEU A 79 10.90 -2.64 8.29
CA LEU A 79 9.95 -2.05 9.22
C LEU A 79 10.64 -1.18 10.28
N ALA A 80 11.95 -1.32 10.48
CA ALA A 80 12.73 -0.42 11.33
C ALA A 80 12.87 1.00 10.75
N ASP A 81 12.65 1.18 9.44
CA ASP A 81 12.67 2.50 8.79
C ASP A 81 11.38 3.29 9.07
N LEU A 82 10.32 2.63 9.57
CA LEU A 82 9.06 3.26 9.95
C LEU A 82 9.18 3.80 11.37
N SER A 83 9.56 5.08 11.46
CA SER A 83 9.65 5.75 12.76
C SER A 83 8.27 5.88 13.39
N GLU A 84 8.15 5.53 14.67
CA GLU A 84 6.87 5.47 15.41
C GLU A 84 6.01 4.25 15.03
N ASN A 85 5.05 3.86 15.88
CA ASN A 85 4.14 2.74 15.57
C ASN A 85 2.74 3.30 15.39
N VAL A 86 2.49 3.92 14.24
CA VAL A 86 1.20 4.56 13.93
C VAL A 86 0.21 3.63 13.25
N ILE A 87 0.69 2.50 12.71
CA ILE A 87 -0.14 1.47 12.08
C ILE A 87 -0.37 0.36 13.11
N PRO A 88 -1.60 0.16 13.59
CA PRO A 88 -1.89 -0.85 14.60
C PRO A 88 -1.39 -2.23 14.17
N PHE A 89 -0.78 -2.96 15.11
CA PHE A 89 -0.32 -4.34 14.94
C PHE A 89 0.81 -4.58 13.92
N LEU A 90 1.25 -3.56 13.18
CA LEU A 90 2.41 -3.68 12.32
C LEU A 90 3.68 -3.95 13.17
N PRO A 91 4.52 -4.93 12.80
CA PRO A 91 5.76 -5.17 13.51
C PRO A 91 6.69 -3.97 13.45
N LYS A 92 7.51 -3.79 14.49
CA LYS A 92 8.51 -2.72 14.55
C LYS A 92 9.82 -3.05 13.85
N ASN A 93 10.07 -4.33 13.60
CA ASN A 93 11.29 -4.84 13.02
C ASN A 93 10.94 -5.92 11.99
N GLY A 94 11.96 -6.36 11.25
CA GLY A 94 11.81 -7.30 10.17
C GLY A 94 11.57 -6.61 8.84
N ILE A 95 11.49 -7.43 7.80
CA ILE A 95 11.38 -7.00 6.42
C ILE A 95 10.12 -7.61 5.81
N LEU A 96 9.30 -6.78 5.17
CA LEU A 96 8.24 -7.21 4.29
C LEU A 96 8.73 -7.18 2.84
N TYR A 97 8.52 -8.28 2.14
CA TYR A 97 8.81 -8.41 0.71
C TYR A 97 7.50 -8.58 -0.04
N PHE A 98 7.32 -7.78 -1.10
CA PHE A 98 6.11 -7.78 -1.91
C PHE A 98 6.44 -8.32 -3.29
N PHE A 99 5.63 -9.27 -3.76
CA PHE A 99 5.77 -9.92 -5.05
C PHE A 99 4.44 -9.93 -5.80
N ILE A 100 4.49 -9.88 -7.12
CA ILE A 100 3.32 -9.80 -7.97
C ILE A 100 3.35 -10.81 -9.14
N ASN A 101 2.19 -11.37 -9.48
CA ASN A 101 2.00 -12.09 -10.73
C ASN A 101 1.57 -11.09 -11.82
N GLN A 102 2.24 -11.14 -12.98
CA GLN A 102 1.97 -10.24 -14.10
C GLN A 102 0.66 -10.57 -14.86
N TRP A 103 0.14 -11.80 -14.73
CA TRP A 103 -0.99 -12.33 -15.50
C TRP A 103 -2.20 -12.67 -14.63
N LEU A 104 -1.97 -13.26 -13.46
CA LEU A 104 -3.02 -13.75 -12.58
C LEU A 104 -3.33 -12.72 -11.49
N TRP A 105 -4.52 -12.13 -11.57
CA TRP A 105 -4.98 -11.19 -10.56
C TRP A 105 -5.14 -11.92 -9.22
N GLN A 106 -4.68 -11.31 -8.12
CA GLN A 106 -4.68 -11.86 -6.76
C GLN A 106 -3.74 -13.05 -6.50
N ASP A 107 -2.86 -13.44 -7.45
CA ASP A 107 -1.78 -14.42 -7.21
C ASP A 107 -0.48 -13.71 -6.80
N ASN A 108 -0.58 -12.86 -5.78
CA ASN A 108 0.54 -12.06 -5.29
C ASN A 108 0.92 -12.53 -3.90
N LYS A 109 2.18 -12.29 -3.50
CA LYS A 109 2.70 -12.81 -2.24
C LYS A 109 3.37 -11.72 -1.43
N VAL A 110 3.11 -11.74 -0.13
CA VAL A 110 3.86 -10.97 0.86
C VAL A 110 4.60 -11.94 1.76
N VAL A 111 5.89 -11.71 1.93
CA VAL A 111 6.74 -12.51 2.81
C VAL A 111 7.23 -11.61 3.94
N TYR A 112 7.11 -12.08 5.18
CA TYR A 112 7.64 -11.40 6.35
C TYR A 112 8.85 -12.17 6.92
N PHE A 113 9.93 -11.45 7.21
CA PHE A 113 11.14 -11.99 7.81
C PHE A 113 11.62 -11.14 8.97
N ASP A 114 11.76 -11.74 10.15
CA ASP A 114 12.26 -11.09 11.38
C ASP A 114 13.47 -11.85 11.97
N GLY A 115 14.31 -12.39 11.08
CA GLY A 115 15.50 -13.15 11.46
C GLY A 115 16.79 -12.31 11.44
N ASP A 116 17.92 -13.01 11.37
CA ASP A 116 19.25 -12.37 11.33
C ASP A 116 19.51 -11.68 9.99
N LEU A 117 19.44 -10.35 9.98
CA LEU A 117 19.63 -9.53 8.78
C LEU A 117 21.06 -9.62 8.22
N SER A 118 22.04 -10.11 8.99
CA SER A 118 23.40 -10.31 8.47
C SER A 118 23.50 -11.48 7.48
N GLN A 119 22.46 -12.33 7.43
CA GLN A 119 22.39 -13.46 6.50
C GLN A 119 21.76 -13.09 5.15
N LEU A 120 21.20 -11.88 5.02
CA LEU A 120 20.58 -11.44 3.78
C LEU A 120 21.58 -11.46 2.64
N LYS A 121 21.10 -11.84 1.46
CA LYS A 121 21.85 -11.79 0.22
C LYS A 121 20.93 -11.26 -0.86
N LYS A 122 21.47 -10.40 -1.73
CA LYS A 122 20.78 -10.02 -2.96
C LYS A 122 20.40 -11.29 -3.73
N ALA A 123 19.11 -11.49 -3.93
CA ALA A 123 18.58 -12.63 -4.67
C ALA A 123 18.23 -12.17 -6.08
N GLU A 124 18.78 -12.86 -7.06
CA GLU A 124 18.56 -12.57 -8.48
C GLU A 124 18.05 -13.82 -9.18
N ILE A 125 17.03 -13.67 -9.99
CA ILE A 125 16.54 -14.72 -10.87
C ILE A 125 16.40 -14.17 -12.29
N ALA A 126 16.61 -15.05 -13.27
CA ALA A 126 16.23 -14.74 -14.64
C ALA A 126 14.71 -14.87 -14.78
N HIS A 127 14.04 -13.80 -15.22
CA HIS A 127 12.65 -13.89 -15.65
C HIS A 127 12.60 -14.34 -17.12
N PRO A 128 11.55 -15.09 -17.53
CA PRO A 128 11.33 -15.43 -18.93
C PRO A 128 11.31 -14.15 -19.80
N SER A 129 11.88 -14.22 -21.00
CA SER A 129 12.27 -13.09 -21.87
C SER A 129 11.40 -11.82 -21.83
N GLU A 130 12.10 -10.69 -21.80
CA GLU A 130 11.68 -9.29 -21.60
C GLU A 130 10.56 -8.70 -22.47
N LYS A 131 9.97 -9.45 -23.39
CA LYS A 131 9.17 -8.87 -24.48
C LYS A 131 7.75 -8.41 -24.09
N GLU A 132 7.27 -8.74 -22.90
CA GLU A 132 5.88 -8.46 -22.49
C GLU A 132 5.74 -8.03 -21.01
N HIS A 133 6.70 -7.28 -20.47
CA HIS A 133 6.65 -6.72 -19.10
C HIS A 133 5.72 -5.51 -18.99
N PHE A 134 4.47 -5.62 -19.44
CA PHE A 134 3.54 -4.48 -19.46
C PHE A 134 3.12 -4.01 -18.05
N ASN A 135 3.34 -4.82 -17.00
CA ASN A 135 2.84 -4.59 -15.65
C ASN A 135 3.89 -4.71 -14.52
N LEU A 136 5.14 -4.32 -14.75
CA LEU A 136 6.20 -4.52 -13.74
C LEU A 136 6.95 -3.24 -13.42
N PRO A 137 7.50 -3.12 -12.21
CA PRO A 137 8.34 -1.98 -11.89
C PRO A 137 9.59 -2.03 -12.75
N ASN A 138 9.82 -1.01 -13.57
CA ASN A 138 11.07 -0.89 -14.31
C ASN A 138 12.09 -0.09 -13.49
N GLY A 139 13.28 -0.64 -13.30
CA GLY A 139 14.34 -0.03 -12.49
C GLY A 139 14.20 -0.32 -10.99
N SER A 140 14.99 0.40 -10.20
CA SER A 140 15.05 0.22 -8.76
C SER A 140 15.32 1.54 -8.06
N CYS A 141 14.59 1.80 -6.98
CA CYS A 141 14.66 3.04 -6.24
C CYS A 141 14.79 2.77 -4.73
N ARG A 142 15.75 3.44 -4.09
CA ARG A 142 15.79 3.54 -2.62
C ARG A 142 14.64 4.41 -2.16
N ILE A 143 13.99 4.00 -1.08
CA ILE A 143 12.86 4.73 -0.52
C ILE A 143 13.05 4.97 0.98
N THR A 144 12.41 6.02 1.46
CA THR A 144 12.26 6.34 2.87
C THR A 144 10.82 6.72 3.17
N PHE A 145 10.52 7.02 4.42
CA PHE A 145 9.15 7.18 4.90
C PHE A 145 8.98 8.49 5.66
N GLN A 146 7.87 9.16 5.41
CA GLN A 146 7.46 10.34 6.14
C GLN A 146 6.05 10.16 6.68
N LEU A 147 5.85 10.45 7.97
CA LEU A 147 4.52 10.44 8.57
C LEU A 147 3.61 11.45 7.86
N ALA A 148 2.44 10.98 7.43
CA ALA A 148 1.48 11.80 6.72
C ALA A 148 0.03 11.45 7.14
N PRO A 149 -0.91 12.40 7.04
CA PRO A 149 -2.32 12.16 7.27
C PRO A 149 -2.99 11.57 6.03
N THR A 150 -3.97 10.69 6.23
CA THR A 150 -4.94 10.33 5.20
C THR A 150 -6.35 10.48 5.75
N VAL A 151 -7.31 10.73 4.86
CA VAL A 151 -8.74 10.83 5.17
C VAL A 151 -9.53 10.10 4.09
N ASN A 152 -10.72 9.62 4.43
CA ASN A 152 -11.70 9.19 3.43
C ASN A 152 -12.52 10.40 2.97
N PHE A 153 -12.53 10.64 1.67
CA PHE A 153 -13.33 11.71 1.07
C PHE A 153 -14.42 11.19 0.10
N LEU A 154 -14.73 9.89 0.11
CA LEU A 154 -15.89 9.39 -0.64
C LEU A 154 -17.19 9.75 0.09
N LEU A 155 -18.11 10.44 -0.60
CA LEU A 155 -19.36 10.86 0.03
C LEU A 155 -20.28 9.69 0.40
N ASP A 156 -20.17 8.56 -0.31
CA ASP A 156 -20.89 7.33 0.00
C ASP A 156 -20.48 6.73 1.36
N TYR A 157 -19.23 6.97 1.79
CA TYR A 157 -18.75 6.62 3.13
C TYR A 157 -19.50 7.39 4.23
N PHE A 158 -19.99 8.61 3.94
CA PHE A 158 -20.67 9.47 4.91
C PHE A 158 -22.19 9.34 4.93
N THR A 159 -22.79 8.75 3.91
CA THR A 159 -24.24 8.65 3.75
C THR A 159 -24.74 7.20 3.73
N GLY A 160 -23.86 6.22 3.52
CA GLY A 160 -24.22 4.80 3.39
C GLY A 160 -25.17 4.54 2.22
N LYS A 161 -25.27 5.47 1.27
CA LYS A 161 -26.17 5.41 0.12
C LYS A 161 -25.46 5.99 -1.09
N ALA A 162 -25.33 5.17 -2.14
CA ALA A 162 -25.01 5.63 -3.49
C ALA A 162 -26.05 6.68 -3.88
N THR A 163 -25.66 7.94 -3.79
CA THR A 163 -26.49 9.09 -4.16
C THR A 163 -25.71 9.89 -5.19
N ASP A 164 -26.40 10.62 -6.07
CA ASP A 164 -25.86 11.48 -7.14
C ASP A 164 -25.01 12.68 -6.64
N ASN A 165 -24.20 12.45 -5.61
CA ASN A 165 -23.40 13.42 -4.88
C ASN A 165 -22.01 13.63 -5.47
N PHE A 166 -21.72 13.04 -6.65
CA PHE A 166 -20.50 13.31 -7.43
C PHE A 166 -20.22 14.81 -7.56
N LYS A 167 -21.26 15.65 -7.71
CA LYS A 167 -21.12 17.11 -7.78
C LYS A 167 -20.51 17.73 -6.51
N LEU A 168 -20.80 17.19 -5.33
CA LEU A 168 -20.25 17.71 -4.07
C LEU A 168 -18.80 17.24 -3.88
N TYR A 169 -18.51 16.00 -4.28
CA TYR A 169 -17.16 15.46 -4.33
C TYR A 169 -16.28 16.32 -5.25
N ASP A 170 -16.64 16.46 -6.53
CA ASP A 170 -15.87 17.23 -7.51
C ASP A 170 -15.68 18.69 -7.09
N TYR A 171 -16.67 19.26 -6.41
CA TYR A 171 -16.62 20.65 -5.95
C TYR A 171 -15.62 20.87 -4.81
N TYR A 172 -15.60 20.00 -3.81
CA TYR A 172 -14.75 20.18 -2.63
C TYR A 172 -13.42 19.41 -2.68
N TYR A 173 -13.29 18.42 -3.57
CA TYR A 173 -12.07 17.60 -3.69
C TYR A 173 -10.80 18.44 -3.84
N PRO A 174 -10.74 19.47 -4.73
CA PRO A 174 -9.53 20.29 -4.86
C PRO A 174 -9.17 21.03 -3.57
N THR A 175 -10.18 21.50 -2.81
CA THR A 175 -9.99 22.17 -1.52
C THR A 175 -9.51 21.20 -0.45
N VAL A 176 -10.07 19.99 -0.40
CA VAL A 176 -9.63 18.94 0.53
C VAL A 176 -8.18 18.55 0.24
N GLN A 177 -7.80 18.40 -1.03
CA GLN A 177 -6.42 18.08 -1.42
C GLN A 177 -5.40 19.18 -1.07
N GLN A 178 -5.82 20.44 -0.91
CA GLN A 178 -4.94 21.50 -0.41
C GLN A 178 -4.63 21.36 1.09
N VAL A 179 -5.53 20.74 1.86
CA VAL A 179 -5.39 20.56 3.31
C VAL A 179 -4.78 19.19 3.64
N VAL A 180 -5.29 18.14 3.00
CA VAL A 180 -4.83 16.76 3.13
C VAL A 180 -4.55 16.23 1.73
N PRO A 181 -3.32 16.36 1.23
CA PRO A 181 -2.95 15.90 -0.10
C PRO A 181 -3.20 14.40 -0.27
N TYR A 182 -3.64 14.02 -1.47
CA TYR A 182 -3.70 12.62 -1.84
C TYR A 182 -2.28 12.04 -1.93
N LEU A 183 -2.08 10.89 -1.30
CA LEU A 183 -0.79 10.23 -1.22
C LEU A 183 -0.78 9.03 -2.17
N LYS A 184 -0.06 9.20 -3.28
CA LYS A 184 0.12 8.22 -4.36
C LYS A 184 0.75 6.91 -3.88
N SER A 185 1.80 7.02 -3.06
CA SER A 185 2.51 5.86 -2.51
C SER A 185 2.64 5.94 -1.00
N LYS A 186 2.18 4.89 -0.30
CA LYS A 186 2.06 4.87 1.16
C LYS A 186 2.03 3.46 1.77
N ILE A 187 2.31 3.39 3.07
CA ILE A 187 2.06 2.24 3.95
C ILE A 187 1.05 2.70 5.01
N GLY A 188 0.00 1.91 5.23
CA GLY A 188 -1.11 2.26 6.12
C GLY A 188 -2.01 3.36 5.56
N GLY A 189 -2.79 3.96 6.45
CA GLY A 189 -3.74 5.01 6.09
C GLY A 189 -4.99 4.49 5.38
N ARG A 190 -5.71 5.44 4.77
CA ARG A 190 -6.92 5.24 4.00
C ARG A 190 -6.62 5.14 2.51
N THR A 191 -7.39 4.35 1.80
CA THR A 191 -7.46 4.34 0.34
C THR A 191 -8.89 4.64 -0.09
N GLN A 192 -9.05 5.17 -1.30
CA GLN A 192 -10.37 5.41 -1.87
C GLN A 192 -11.16 4.10 -2.01
N TYR A 193 -10.49 3.05 -2.47
CA TYR A 193 -11.03 1.70 -2.55
C TYR A 193 -10.32 0.83 -1.51
N PRO A 194 -10.91 0.65 -0.31
CA PRO A 194 -10.30 -0.19 0.70
C PRO A 194 -10.29 -1.65 0.24
N PRO A 195 -9.24 -2.41 0.58
CA PRO A 195 -9.07 -3.77 0.10
C PRO A 195 -10.27 -4.68 0.42
N GLY A 196 -11.00 -4.38 1.49
CA GLY A 196 -12.15 -5.17 1.96
C GLY A 196 -13.29 -5.39 0.96
N TYR A 197 -13.69 -4.40 0.13
CA TYR A 197 -14.87 -4.58 -0.73
C TYR A 197 -14.62 -5.62 -1.84
N GLU A 198 -13.47 -5.53 -2.49
CA GLU A 198 -13.04 -6.46 -3.54
C GLU A 198 -12.52 -7.78 -2.94
N ALA A 199 -11.89 -7.73 -1.77
CA ALA A 199 -11.52 -8.92 -1.01
C ALA A 199 -12.74 -9.78 -0.68
N ILE A 200 -13.87 -9.18 -0.30
CA ILE A 200 -15.11 -9.91 -0.03
C ILE A 200 -15.56 -10.69 -1.27
N GLU A 201 -15.54 -10.10 -2.46
CA GLU A 201 -15.90 -10.82 -3.70
C GLU A 201 -14.92 -11.95 -4.02
N TYR A 202 -13.63 -11.77 -3.74
CA TYR A 202 -12.59 -12.78 -3.94
C TYR A 202 -12.72 -13.94 -2.95
N PHE A 203 -12.75 -13.65 -1.65
CA PHE A 203 -12.81 -14.63 -0.57
C PHE A 203 -14.18 -15.33 -0.47
N ASN A 204 -15.27 -14.71 -0.96
CA ASN A 204 -16.59 -15.36 -1.03
C ASN A 204 -16.68 -16.52 -2.03
N LYS A 205 -15.60 -16.87 -2.75
CA LYS A 205 -15.62 -18.05 -3.61
C LYS A 205 -15.43 -19.39 -2.90
N ASN A 206 -14.94 -19.47 -1.65
CA ASN A 206 -14.93 -20.72 -0.84
C ASN A 206 -14.60 -20.41 0.65
N ASP A 207 -15.50 -20.71 1.59
CA ASP A 207 -15.25 -20.88 3.05
C ASP A 207 -14.45 -19.80 3.81
N ALA A 208 -14.43 -18.55 3.34
CA ALA A 208 -13.71 -17.49 4.06
C ALA A 208 -14.34 -17.19 5.44
N PRO A 209 -13.52 -17.04 6.50
CA PRO A 209 -14.01 -16.69 7.83
C PRO A 209 -14.79 -15.37 7.86
N ASP A 210 -15.88 -15.32 8.64
CA ASP A 210 -16.74 -14.13 8.80
C ASP A 210 -15.96 -12.85 9.15
N TYR A 211 -14.80 -12.96 9.81
CA TYR A 211 -13.99 -11.80 10.21
C TYR A 211 -13.31 -11.07 9.05
N ILE A 212 -13.16 -11.72 7.88
CA ILE A 212 -12.56 -11.16 6.67
C ILE A 212 -13.51 -10.14 6.02
N VAL A 213 -14.82 -10.24 6.29
CA VAL A 213 -15.87 -9.41 5.68
C VAL A 213 -15.95 -7.99 6.28
N ASP A 214 -15.35 -7.76 7.45
CA ASP A 214 -15.34 -6.42 8.06
C ASP A 214 -14.26 -5.54 7.43
N ILE A 215 -14.66 -4.69 6.47
CA ILE A 215 -13.76 -3.79 5.73
C ILE A 215 -12.96 -2.84 6.63
N PHE A 216 -13.45 -2.56 7.85
CA PHE A 216 -12.76 -1.67 8.80
C PHE A 216 -11.60 -2.35 9.53
N LYS A 217 -11.51 -3.68 9.47
CA LYS A 217 -10.40 -4.46 10.02
C LYS A 217 -9.27 -4.68 9.02
N TRP A 218 -9.32 -4.07 7.85
CA TRP A 218 -8.25 -4.20 6.88
C TRP A 218 -7.24 -3.06 7.00
N HIS A 219 -5.97 -3.43 7.01
CA HIS A 219 -4.83 -2.53 7.05
C HIS A 219 -4.13 -2.54 5.69
N VAL A 220 -3.75 -1.36 5.21
CA VAL A 220 -2.97 -1.20 3.98
C VAL A 220 -1.50 -1.51 4.29
N LEU A 221 -0.96 -2.57 3.68
CA LEU A 221 0.46 -2.90 3.79
C LEU A 221 1.30 -2.15 2.76
N LEU A 222 0.75 -1.92 1.57
CA LEU A 222 1.42 -1.18 0.51
C LEU A 222 0.37 -0.63 -0.44
N HIS A 223 0.44 0.67 -0.74
CA HIS A 223 -0.26 1.30 -1.84
C HIS A 223 0.80 1.97 -2.70
N PHE A 224 0.90 1.57 -3.96
CA PHE A 224 1.80 2.16 -4.96
C PHE A 224 0.97 2.71 -6.13
N GLU A 225 1.29 3.92 -6.56
CA GLU A 225 0.86 4.46 -7.84
C GLU A 225 2.06 4.75 -8.73
N THR A 226 1.83 4.69 -10.03
CA THR A 226 2.80 4.81 -11.12
C THR A 226 3.78 5.97 -10.96
N ASP A 227 3.28 7.15 -10.63
CA ASP A 227 4.06 8.38 -10.60
C ASP A 227 4.53 8.68 -9.18
N PHE A 228 5.53 7.89 -8.79
CA PHE A 228 6.23 7.90 -7.51
C PHE A 228 6.96 9.21 -7.16
N GLY A 229 6.50 10.37 -7.65
CA GLY A 229 7.13 11.68 -7.49
C GLY A 229 8.06 12.06 -8.65
N ASP A 230 7.65 11.80 -9.89
CA ASP A 230 8.39 12.17 -11.11
C ASP A 230 9.81 11.56 -11.20
N ILE A 231 9.99 10.33 -10.72
CA ILE A 231 11.28 9.63 -10.83
C ILE A 231 11.32 8.88 -12.17
N ASP A 232 12.24 9.28 -13.05
CA ASP A 232 12.46 8.55 -14.31
C ASP A 232 12.94 7.10 -14.10
N SER A 233 13.52 6.78 -12.92
CA SER A 233 14.16 5.49 -12.63
C SER A 233 13.22 4.42 -12.06
N PHE A 234 11.95 4.73 -11.80
CA PHE A 234 10.94 3.78 -11.36
C PHE A 234 9.58 4.12 -11.94
N TYR A 235 9.02 3.22 -12.72
CA TYR A 235 7.65 3.35 -13.22
C TYR A 235 6.92 2.01 -13.19
N TRP A 236 5.63 2.09 -12.91
CA TRP A 236 4.68 0.99 -12.86
C TRP A 236 3.48 1.40 -13.71
N VAL A 237 3.10 0.68 -14.78
CA VAL A 237 1.96 0.94 -15.71
C VAL A 237 1.25 2.29 -15.61
N ASP A 238 1.26 3.07 -16.69
CA ASP A 238 0.60 4.38 -16.78
C ASP A 238 -0.80 4.42 -16.11
N GLY A 239 -0.90 5.12 -14.98
CA GLY A 239 -2.15 5.38 -14.25
C GLY A 239 -2.75 4.19 -13.50
N ARG A 240 -1.95 3.23 -13.01
CA ARG A 240 -2.47 2.10 -12.20
C ARG A 240 -2.04 2.18 -10.75
N THR A 241 -2.95 1.70 -9.88
CA THR A 241 -2.67 1.49 -8.46
C THR A 241 -2.40 0.02 -8.18
N LEU A 242 -1.38 -0.26 -7.38
CA LEU A 242 -1.12 -1.55 -6.77
C LEU A 242 -1.36 -1.45 -5.26
N LEU A 243 -2.23 -2.30 -4.74
CA LEU A 243 -2.63 -2.31 -3.33
C LEU A 243 -2.38 -3.69 -2.73
N TYR A 244 -1.75 -3.74 -1.56
CA TYR A 244 -1.70 -4.92 -0.69
C TYR A 244 -2.38 -4.58 0.63
N GLY A 245 -3.35 -5.40 1.04
CA GLY A 245 -4.11 -5.25 2.26
C GLY A 245 -4.10 -6.53 3.09
N ILE A 246 -4.07 -6.41 4.41
CA ILE A 246 -4.13 -7.54 5.34
C ILE A 246 -5.23 -7.32 6.37
N ASN A 247 -5.93 -8.39 6.75
CA ASN A 247 -6.87 -8.33 7.86
C ASN A 247 -6.11 -8.21 9.19
N GLU A 248 -6.68 -7.46 10.13
CA GLU A 248 -6.13 -7.21 11.46
C GLU A 248 -5.78 -8.48 12.23
N GLU A 249 -6.60 -9.52 12.15
CA GLU A 249 -6.34 -10.77 12.87
C GLU A 249 -5.12 -11.51 12.29
N ASN A 250 -4.96 -11.49 10.97
CA ASN A 250 -3.78 -12.04 10.30
C ASN A 250 -2.53 -11.19 10.62
N LEU A 251 -2.65 -9.86 10.66
CA LEU A 251 -1.55 -8.98 11.04
C LEU A 251 -1.10 -9.20 12.49
N LYS A 252 -2.05 -9.33 13.44
CA LYS A 252 -1.76 -9.70 14.84
C LYS A 252 -1.05 -11.05 14.96
N ALA A 253 -1.42 -12.01 14.11
CA ALA A 253 -0.83 -13.33 14.07
C ALA A 253 0.50 -13.40 13.29
N LEU A 254 0.92 -12.31 12.63
CA LEU A 254 2.04 -12.26 11.70
C LEU A 254 1.90 -13.26 10.55
N ASP A 255 0.66 -13.53 10.15
CA ASP A 255 0.31 -14.47 9.09
C ASP A 255 0.04 -13.71 7.79
N PHE A 256 1.08 -13.59 6.96
CA PHE A 256 1.02 -12.94 5.66
C PHE A 256 0.60 -13.89 4.52
N SER A 257 0.13 -15.11 4.84
CA SER A 257 -0.35 -16.05 3.82
C SER A 257 -1.69 -15.64 3.21
N GLN A 258 -2.44 -14.76 3.87
CA GLN A 258 -3.76 -14.26 3.44
C GLN A 258 -3.73 -12.75 3.30
N VAL A 259 -3.06 -12.27 2.25
CA VAL A 259 -3.01 -10.86 1.88
C VAL A 259 -3.87 -10.64 0.64
N TYR A 260 -4.77 -9.66 0.71
CA TYR A 260 -5.48 -9.17 -0.46
C TYR A 260 -4.53 -8.33 -1.31
N SER A 261 -4.61 -8.45 -2.64
CA SER A 261 -3.76 -7.65 -3.51
C SER A 261 -4.42 -7.29 -4.85
N GLY A 262 -4.76 -6.03 -5.02
CA GLY A 262 -5.45 -5.52 -6.21
C GLY A 262 -4.53 -4.73 -7.13
N ILE A 263 -4.76 -4.85 -8.44
CA ILE A 263 -4.33 -3.84 -9.41
C ILE A 263 -5.62 -3.18 -9.90
N SER A 264 -5.74 -1.87 -9.72
CA SER A 264 -6.87 -1.10 -10.28
C SER A 264 -6.37 -0.15 -11.36
N GLU A 265 -7.19 0.00 -12.40
CA GLU A 265 -7.10 1.14 -13.31
C GLU A 265 -7.72 2.36 -12.59
N GLU A 266 -7.14 3.55 -12.76
CA GLU A 266 -7.72 4.82 -12.26
C GLU A 266 -9.17 5.04 -12.71
#